data_AF-A0A0N8KCA7-F1
#
_entry.id   AF-A0A0N8KCA7-F1
#
_cell.length_a   1.000
_cell.length_b   1.000
_cell.length_c   1.000
_cell.angle_alpha   90.00
_cell.angle_beta   90.00
_cell.angle_gamma   90.00
#
_symmetry.space_group_name_H-M   'P 1'
#
loop_
_entity.id
_entity.type
_entity.pdbx_description
1 polymer ?
#
loop_
_entity_poly.entity_id
_entity_poly.type
_entity_poly.pdbx_seq_one_letter_code
_entity_poly.pdbx_strand_id
1 'polypeptide(L)' 'MQGSANLNLMIKAARKVGRGLVKDFREVEQLQVSSKGPGDFVTRADRAAEETLRAELL' A
#
# COMPACT_ATOMS: atom_id res chain seq x y z
N MET A 1 7.90 19.65 11.81
CA MET A 1 7.37 20.53 10.74
C MET A 1 5.87 20.59 10.89
N GLN A 2 5.29 21.78 10.98
CA GLN A 2 3.84 21.95 10.98
C GLN A 2 3.37 21.95 9.52
N GLY A 3 2.77 20.83 9.09
CA GLY A 3 2.15 20.73 7.77
C GLY A 3 0.77 21.35 7.76
N SER A 4 0.30 21.79 6.59
CA SER A 4 -1.11 22.17 6.39
C SER A 4 -2.04 21.00 6.74
N ALA A 5 -3.32 21.29 7.00
CA ALA A 5 -4.31 20.26 7.31
C ALA A 5 -4.35 19.16 6.24
N ASN A 6 -4.34 19.55 4.96
CA ASN A 6 -4.29 18.63 3.82
C ASN A 6 -3.01 17.79 3.82
N LEU A 7 -1.86 18.41 4.09
CA LEU A 7 -0.59 17.69 4.16
C LEU A 7 -0.59 16.66 5.30
N ASN A 8 -1.18 16.99 6.45
CA ASN A 8 -1.29 16.05 7.56
C ASN A 8 -2.20 14.85 7.23
N LEU A 9 -3.27 15.05 6.46
CA LEU A 9 -4.12 13.97 5.95
C LEU A 9 -3.35 13.08 4.96
N MET A 10 -2.66 13.67 3.98
CA MET A 10 -1.84 12.93 3.01
C MET A 10 -0.75 12.09 3.70
N ILE A 11 -0.08 12.64 4.72
CA ILE A 11 0.93 11.91 5.49
C ILE A 11 0.31 10.72 6.23
N LYS A 12 -0.88 10.88 6.82
CA LYS A 12 -1.58 9.79 7.51
C LYS A 12 -2.01 8.68 6.54
N ALA A 13 -2.59 9.05 5.41
CA ALA A 13 -2.98 8.11 4.35
C ALA A 13 -1.78 7.32 3.82
N ALA A 14 -0.68 8.01 3.46
CA ALA A 14 0.55 7.38 2.99
C ALA A 14 1.15 6.42 4.03
N ARG A 15 1.15 6.79 5.32
CA ARG A 15 1.61 5.89 6.39
C ARG A 15 0.73 4.66 6.54
N LYS A 16 -0.59 4.79 6.34
CA LYS A 16 -1.52 3.65 6.41
C LYS A 16 -1.26 2.65 5.29
N VAL A 17 -1.16 3.15 4.05
CA VAL A 17 -0.81 2.35 2.87
C VAL A 17 0.55 1.68 3.02
N GLY A 18 1.57 2.43 3.45
CA GLY A 18 2.93 1.91 3.63
C GLY A 18 3.02 0.73 4.60
N ARG A 19 2.19 0.69 5.65
CA ARG A 19 2.14 -0.47 6.56
C ARG A 19 1.63 -1.73 5.86
N GLY A 20 0.64 -1.59 4.98
CA GLY A 20 0.14 -2.70 4.16
C GLY A 20 1.21 -3.21 3.21
N LEU A 21 1.86 -2.32 2.47
CA LEU A 21 2.94 -2.66 1.53
C LEU A 21 4.12 -3.36 2.22
N VAL A 22 4.54 -2.92 3.40
CA VAL A 22 5.63 -3.57 4.16
C VAL A 22 5.22 -4.99 4.59
N LYS A 23 3.97 -5.20 4.97
CA LYS A 23 3.47 -6.54 5.30
C LYS A 23 3.47 -7.44 4.07
N ASP A 24 2.88 -6.98 2.97
CA ASP A 24 2.83 -7.71 1.71
C ASP A 24 4.25 -8.04 1.22
N PHE A 25 5.20 -7.10 1.32
CA PHE A 25 6.59 -7.32 0.92
C PHE A 25 7.28 -8.42 1.73
N ARG A 26 6.97 -8.55 3.03
CA ARG A 26 7.51 -9.65 3.85
C ARG A 26 6.94 -11.01 3.44
N GLU A 27 5.76 -11.03 2.82
CA GLU A 27 5.10 -12.24 2.31
C GLU A 27 5.53 -12.57 0.86
N VAL A 28 6.32 -11.71 0.21
CA VAL A 28 6.75 -11.87 -1.19
C VAL A 28 7.53 -13.16 -1.45
N GLU A 29 8.33 -13.61 -0.47
CA GLU A 29 9.05 -14.88 -0.54
C GLU A 29 8.11 -16.08 -0.51
N GLN A 30 6.99 -15.98 0.21
CA GLN A 30 5.96 -17.03 0.26
C GLN A 30 5.12 -17.08 -1.04
N LEU A 31 5.08 -15.98 -1.79
CA LEU A 31 4.37 -15.89 -3.06
C LEU A 31 5.09 -16.58 -4.22
N GLN A 32 6.38 -16.91 -4.09
CA GLN A 32 7.10 -17.72 -5.08
C GLN A 32 6.48 -19.11 -5.28
N VAL A 33 5.66 -19.59 -4.34
CA VAL A 33 4.95 -20.88 -4.43
C VAL A 33 3.57 -20.72 -5.09
N SER A 34 3.07 -19.49 -5.27
CA SER A 34 1.76 -19.23 -5.87
C SER A 34 1.84 -19.07 -7.40
N SER A 35 0.97 -19.81 -8.09
CA SER A 35 0.95 -20.07 -9.55
C SER A 35 0.95 -18.89 -10.54
N LYS A 36 0.93 -17.62 -10.10
CA LYS A 36 0.79 -16.44 -10.98
C LYS A 36 2.05 -15.56 -11.10
N GLY A 37 3.08 -15.84 -10.30
CA GLY A 37 4.39 -15.18 -10.40
C GLY A 37 4.45 -13.74 -9.85
N PRO A 38 5.62 -13.08 -9.94
CA PRO A 38 5.88 -11.79 -9.29
C PRO A 38 4.96 -10.64 -9.73
N GLY A 39 4.46 -10.67 -10.98
CA GLY A 39 3.60 -9.61 -11.53
C GLY A 39 2.21 -9.54 -10.88
N ASP A 40 1.68 -10.66 -10.40
CA ASP A 40 0.36 -10.70 -9.73
C ASP A 40 0.44 -10.07 -8.33
N PHE A 41 1.55 -10.27 -7.64
CA PHE A 41 1.82 -9.63 -6.36
C PHE A 41 1.86 -8.11 -6.48
N VAL A 42 2.63 -7.59 -7.43
CA VAL A 42 2.74 -6.14 -7.67
C VAL A 42 1.37 -5.55 -7.99
N THR A 43 0.60 -6.22 -8.85
CA THR A 43 -0.75 -5.79 -9.23
C THR A 43 -1.71 -5.77 -8.03
N ARG A 44 -1.66 -6.78 -7.15
CA ARG A 44 -2.51 -6.84 -5.95
C ARG A 44 -2.14 -5.73 -4.96
N ALA A 45 -0.85 -5.56 -4.69
CA ALA A 45 -0.35 -4.55 -3.77
C ALA A 45 -0.70 -3.13 -4.25
N ASP A 46 -0.57 -2.87 -5.55
CA ASP A 46 -0.93 -1.59 -6.16
C ASP A 46 -2.43 -1.28 -6.03
N ARG A 47 -3.30 -2.23 -6.36
CA ARG A 47 -4.77 -2.07 -6.21
C ARG A 47 -5.20 -1.80 -4.77
N ALA A 48 -4.64 -2.53 -3.81
CA ALA A 48 -4.95 -2.34 -2.39
C ALA A 48 -4.46 -0.97 -1.87
N ALA A 49 -3.30 -0.52 -2.34
CA ALA A 49 -2.79 0.80 -2.04
C ALA A 49 -3.69 1.90 -2.61
N GLU A 50 -4.13 1.76 -3.86
CA GLU A 50 -5.03 2.71 -4.52
C GLU A 50 -6.38 2.79 -3.78
N GLU A 51 -7.00 1.65 -3.46
CA GLU A 51 -8.28 1.58 -2.74
C GLU A 51 -8.17 2.30 -1.38
N THR A 52 -7.09 2.04 -0.63
CA THR A 52 -6.85 2.68 0.66
C THR A 52 -6.63 4.19 0.52
N LEU A 53 -5.88 4.65 -0.49
CA LEU A 53 -5.66 6.07 -0.74
C LEU A 53 -6.95 6.79 -1.09
N ARG A 54 -7.78 6.19 -1.95
CA ARG A 54 -9.10 6.74 -2.32
C ARG A 54 -9.99 6.85 -1.09
N ALA A 55 -10.07 5.82 -0.26
CA ALA A 55 -10.88 5.84 0.96
C ALA A 55 -10.44 6.89 2.00
N GLU A 56 -9.16 7.28 2.02
CA GLU A 56 -8.62 8.25 2.99
C GLU A 56 -8.64 9.70 2.48
N LEU A 57 -8.71 9.93 1.17
CA LEU A 57 -8.49 11.25 0.55
C LEU A 57 -9.63 11.75 -0.36
N LEU A 58 -10.59 10.90 -0.72
CA LEU A 58 -11.79 11.26 -1.48
C LEU A 58 -13.03 11.21 -0.58
#